data_AF-A0A496UWG4-F1
#
_entry.id   AF-A0A496UWG4-F1
#
_cell.length_a   1.000
_cell.length_b   1.000
_cell.length_c   1.000
_cell.angle_alpha   90.00
_cell.angle_beta   90.00
_cell.angle_gamma   90.00
#
_symmetry.space_group_name_H-M   'P 1'
#
loop_
_entity.id
_entity.type
_entity.pdbx_description
1 polymer ?
#
loop_
_entity_poly.entity_id
_entity_poly.type
_entity_poly.pdbx_seq_one_letter_code
_entity_poly.pdbx_strand_id
1 'polypeptide(L)'
;MASQPDTGADGPVPSRRLGRSLGINNIPSKFCSYACAYCQVGFTVEMGIERREFYPPQRIVEDVADRLGEIRRAGEPVDFLSFVPDGEPTLDIHLGREIEELKELGLPVAVITNSSLLDNPQTRRELGLADWVSVKVDTVDEKAWRRLNRPHPALQLPDILAGIKEFRDSFTGTFVTETMLTLGVNDTLDHAMDTASFLSSLEPDQAYLSVPTRPPTANWVQPPDAETLVRIHDLMTKLVGRVEYLMGYEGSTFSAAGDPRDSLLGITAVHPMRSGAVEELLERVYSRRRSRKFLSSPLSHSATIVSKFPLTMSKPSDTASCPVRTQTSFDLMRLMLGPKTRVSPTCTPCFFRMPTIPLAFLGSAWPSSSSVLFSTRTTNSTDAGETLYTS
;
A
#
# COMPACT_ATOMS: atom_id res chain seq x y z
N MET A 1 4.08 -31.14 -5.14
CA MET A 1 5.14 -30.12 -5.10
C MET A 1 4.44 -28.78 -5.17
N ALA A 2 4.25 -28.11 -4.03
CA ALA A 2 3.62 -26.79 -3.98
C ALA A 2 4.61 -25.76 -4.55
N SER A 3 4.09 -24.87 -5.38
CA SER A 3 4.77 -23.76 -6.06
C SER A 3 5.65 -22.95 -5.10
N GLN A 4 6.88 -22.65 -5.52
CA GLN A 4 7.80 -21.80 -4.75
C GLN A 4 7.22 -20.39 -4.54
N PRO A 5 7.57 -19.71 -3.42
CA PRO A 5 7.07 -18.37 -3.14
C PRO A 5 7.75 -17.32 -4.04
N ASP A 6 6.93 -16.38 -4.54
CA ASP A 6 7.19 -15.20 -5.37
C ASP A 6 8.52 -14.46 -5.10
N THR A 7 9.68 -14.98 -5.54
CA THR A 7 10.82 -14.11 -5.91
C THR A 7 10.65 -13.73 -7.36
N GLY A 8 10.94 -12.48 -7.70
CA GLY A 8 10.81 -12.07 -9.10
C GLY A 8 11.30 -10.66 -9.40
N ALA A 9 11.77 -10.52 -10.63
CA ALA A 9 12.00 -9.26 -11.29
C ALA A 9 10.87 -9.00 -12.31
N ASP A 10 10.05 -7.98 -12.08
CA ASP A 10 8.88 -7.69 -12.91
C ASP A 10 9.09 -6.45 -13.78
N GLY A 11 8.78 -6.56 -15.09
CA GLY A 11 8.87 -5.44 -16.04
C GLY A 11 9.87 -5.64 -17.18
N PRO A 12 10.41 -4.54 -17.76
CA PRO A 12 10.31 -3.16 -17.31
C PRO A 12 8.90 -2.60 -17.43
N VAL A 13 8.52 -1.82 -16.42
CA VAL A 13 7.25 -1.10 -16.37
C VAL A 13 7.54 0.40 -16.42
N PRO A 14 6.74 1.19 -17.16
CA PRO A 14 6.76 2.63 -17.06
C PRO A 14 6.52 3.09 -15.61
N SER A 15 7.55 3.68 -15.02
CA SER A 15 7.51 4.32 -13.70
C SER A 15 7.13 5.78 -13.86
N ARG A 16 6.23 6.25 -12.99
CA ARG A 16 5.92 7.69 -12.88
C ARG A 16 7.12 8.54 -12.42
N ARG A 17 8.18 7.89 -11.91
CA ARG A 17 9.31 8.55 -11.23
C ARG A 17 10.64 8.32 -11.94
N LEU A 18 10.85 7.13 -12.49
CA LEU A 18 12.17 6.60 -12.86
C LEU A 18 12.28 6.16 -14.33
N GLY A 19 11.40 6.65 -15.21
CA GLY A 19 11.40 6.20 -16.60
C GLY A 19 10.94 4.75 -16.72
N ARG A 20 11.76 3.85 -17.27
CA ARG A 20 11.48 2.41 -17.37
C ARG A 20 12.25 1.66 -16.29
N SER A 21 11.54 1.13 -15.31
CA SER A 21 12.17 0.40 -14.21
C SER A 21 11.86 -1.08 -14.29
N LEU A 22 12.85 -1.91 -13.97
CA LEU A 22 12.65 -3.30 -13.59
C LEU A 22 12.37 -3.34 -12.08
N GLY A 23 11.21 -3.83 -11.68
CA GLY A 23 10.82 -3.97 -10.28
C GLY A 23 11.42 -5.23 -9.66
N ILE A 24 11.85 -5.16 -8.42
CA ILE A 24 12.50 -6.25 -7.69
C ILE A 24 11.67 -6.53 -6.44
N ASN A 25 11.31 -7.80 -6.27
CA ASN A 25 10.65 -8.29 -5.08
C ASN A 25 11.60 -9.15 -4.24
N ASN A 26 12.19 -8.56 -3.20
CA ASN A 26 13.14 -9.22 -2.30
C ASN A 26 12.49 -9.79 -1.02
N ILE A 27 11.16 -9.72 -0.91
CA ILE A 27 10.43 -10.19 0.27
C ILE A 27 9.11 -10.83 -0.18
N PRO A 28 8.61 -11.88 0.50
CA PRO A 28 7.33 -12.46 0.15
C PRO A 28 6.21 -11.42 0.20
N SER A 29 5.24 -11.55 -0.69
CA SER A 29 4.06 -10.69 -0.69
C SER A 29 3.40 -10.69 0.69
N LYS A 30 2.96 -9.50 1.12
CA LYS A 30 2.23 -9.25 2.38
C LYS A 30 3.05 -9.30 3.65
N PHE A 31 4.36 -9.23 3.54
CA PHE A 31 5.25 -9.06 4.66
C PHE A 31 5.64 -7.59 4.81
N CYS A 32 5.05 -6.89 5.78
CA CYS A 32 5.25 -5.45 5.92
C CYS A 32 5.10 -5.02 7.38
N SER A 33 5.86 -4.00 7.78
CA SER A 33 5.73 -3.36 9.09
C SER A 33 4.46 -2.52 9.22
N TYR A 34 3.80 -2.18 8.11
CA TYR A 34 2.56 -1.41 8.03
C TYR A 34 1.40 -2.23 7.42
N ALA A 35 0.17 -1.81 7.73
CA ALA A 35 -1.05 -2.33 7.12
C ALA A 35 -1.89 -1.18 6.53
N CYS A 36 -1.25 -0.32 5.73
CA CYS A 36 -1.82 0.92 5.21
C CYS A 36 -3.25 0.74 4.70
N ALA A 37 -4.17 1.59 5.17
CA ALA A 37 -5.58 1.53 4.80
C ALA A 37 -5.80 1.68 3.29
N TYR A 38 -4.88 2.36 2.60
CA TYR A 38 -4.91 2.57 1.16
C TYR A 38 -4.03 1.58 0.37
N CYS A 39 -3.43 0.58 1.02
CA CYS A 39 -2.56 -0.40 0.36
C CYS A 39 -3.31 -1.07 -0.79
N GLN A 40 -2.69 -1.09 -1.97
CA GLN A 40 -3.31 -1.64 -3.20
C GLN A 40 -3.09 -3.13 -3.32
N VAL A 41 -2.03 -3.64 -2.71
CA VAL A 41 -1.74 -5.06 -2.67
C VAL A 41 -2.87 -5.79 -1.90
N GLY A 42 -3.56 -5.12 -0.97
CA GLY A 42 -4.58 -5.71 -0.07
C GLY A 42 -4.14 -5.77 1.41
N PHE A 43 -4.91 -6.48 2.25
CA PHE A 43 -4.58 -6.64 3.68
C PHE A 43 -3.20 -7.29 3.90
N THR A 44 -2.48 -6.79 4.91
CA THR A 44 -1.23 -7.40 5.38
C THR A 44 -1.54 -8.70 6.10
N VAL A 45 -0.80 -9.76 5.75
CA VAL A 45 -1.00 -11.11 6.31
C VAL A 45 -0.13 -11.29 7.55
N GLU A 46 1.11 -10.80 7.50
CA GLU A 46 2.06 -10.89 8.60
C GLU A 46 2.74 -9.53 8.77
N MET A 47 2.59 -8.95 9.96
CA MET A 47 3.25 -7.71 10.32
C MET A 47 4.50 -8.01 11.14
N GLY A 48 5.64 -7.46 10.71
CA GLY A 48 6.92 -7.63 11.38
C GLY A 48 7.75 -6.35 11.35
N ILE A 49 8.55 -6.17 12.39
CA ILE A 49 9.58 -5.12 12.48
C ILE A 49 10.98 -5.71 12.66
N GLU A 50 11.06 -7.01 12.98
CA GLU A 50 12.32 -7.73 13.05
C GLU A 50 12.81 -8.06 11.64
N ARG A 51 14.04 -7.64 11.35
CA ARG A 51 14.68 -7.94 10.07
C ARG A 51 15.08 -9.41 10.05
N ARG A 52 14.85 -10.09 8.93
CA ARG A 52 15.25 -11.50 8.74
C ARG A 52 15.62 -11.78 7.29
N GLU A 53 16.29 -12.90 7.06
CA GLU A 53 16.48 -13.42 5.70
C GLU A 53 15.14 -13.91 5.16
N PHE A 54 14.80 -13.47 3.94
CA PHE A 54 13.68 -14.02 3.20
C PHE A 54 14.13 -14.91 2.06
N TYR A 55 15.15 -14.47 1.32
CA TYR A 55 15.74 -15.20 0.22
C TYR A 55 17.28 -15.08 0.26
N PRO A 56 18.00 -16.06 -0.31
CA PRO A 56 19.43 -15.90 -0.56
C PRO A 56 19.66 -14.76 -1.57
N PRO A 57 20.60 -13.83 -1.34
CA PRO A 57 20.79 -12.66 -2.22
C PRO A 57 21.12 -13.05 -3.66
N GLN A 58 21.85 -14.15 -3.83
CA GLN A 58 22.24 -14.70 -5.13
C GLN A 58 21.02 -15.02 -5.97
N ARG A 59 19.95 -15.53 -5.34
CA ARG A 59 18.70 -15.84 -6.04
C ARG A 59 18.07 -14.58 -6.62
N ILE A 60 18.02 -13.50 -5.85
CA ILE A 60 17.46 -12.21 -6.32
C ILE A 60 18.31 -11.65 -7.47
N VAL A 61 19.64 -11.67 -7.32
CA VAL A 61 20.56 -11.15 -8.34
C VAL A 61 20.50 -11.96 -9.63
N GLU A 62 20.45 -13.29 -9.54
CA GLU A 62 20.30 -14.19 -10.69
C GLU A 62 18.96 -13.96 -11.41
N ASP A 63 17.84 -13.92 -10.67
CA ASP A 63 16.50 -13.64 -11.23
C ASP A 63 16.48 -12.30 -11.99
N VAL A 64 17.11 -11.26 -11.42
CA VAL A 64 17.21 -9.94 -12.06
C VAL A 64 18.13 -9.96 -13.29
N ALA A 65 19.28 -10.62 -13.20
CA ALA A 65 20.25 -10.70 -14.30
C ALA A 65 19.67 -11.44 -15.51
N ASP A 66 18.98 -12.56 -15.28
CA ASP A 66 18.31 -13.34 -16.32
C ASP A 66 17.24 -12.51 -17.00
N ARG A 67 16.36 -11.85 -16.22
CA ARG A 67 15.31 -10.99 -16.75
C ARG A 67 15.88 -9.81 -17.54
N LEU A 68 16.90 -9.14 -17.00
CA LEU A 68 17.58 -8.04 -17.70
C LEU A 68 18.23 -8.52 -19.00
N GLY A 69 18.77 -9.74 -19.05
CA GLY A 69 19.28 -10.37 -20.25
C GLY A 69 18.21 -10.58 -21.33
N GLU A 70 17.00 -10.99 -20.95
CA GLU A 70 15.84 -11.08 -21.85
C GLU A 70 15.46 -9.73 -22.45
N ILE A 71 15.35 -8.71 -21.61
CA ILE A 71 14.94 -7.36 -21.99
C ILE A 71 15.98 -6.74 -22.95
N ARG A 72 17.27 -6.89 -22.63
CA ARG A 72 18.37 -6.44 -23.50
C ARG A 72 18.35 -7.12 -24.86
N ARG A 73 18.09 -8.43 -24.93
CA ARG A 73 17.94 -9.17 -26.20
C ARG A 73 16.74 -8.71 -27.02
N ALA A 74 15.67 -8.25 -26.37
CA ALA A 74 14.51 -7.65 -27.02
C ALA A 74 14.75 -6.21 -27.49
N GLY A 75 15.90 -5.59 -27.16
CA GLY A 75 16.22 -4.21 -27.51
C GLY A 75 15.39 -3.18 -26.73
N GLU A 76 14.82 -3.57 -25.59
CA GLU A 76 14.04 -2.70 -24.73
C GLU A 76 14.96 -2.03 -23.69
N PRO A 77 14.80 -0.72 -23.41
CA PRO A 77 15.65 -0.03 -22.44
C PRO A 77 15.13 -0.22 -21.00
N VAL A 78 16.07 -0.19 -20.05
CA VAL A 78 15.84 -0.17 -18.62
C VAL A 78 16.69 0.95 -18.03
N ASP A 79 16.06 1.84 -17.28
CA ASP A 79 16.68 3.01 -16.68
C ASP A 79 17.08 2.76 -15.22
N PHE A 80 16.31 1.94 -14.50
CA PHE A 80 16.52 1.64 -13.07
C PHE A 80 16.20 0.18 -12.72
N LEU A 81 16.91 -0.32 -11.69
CA LEU A 81 16.54 -1.50 -10.92
C LEU A 81 15.89 -1.01 -9.62
N SER A 82 14.62 -1.31 -9.36
CA SER A 82 13.89 -0.73 -8.22
C SER A 82 13.37 -1.80 -7.27
N PHE A 83 13.77 -1.75 -6.00
CA PHE A 83 13.10 -2.48 -4.92
C PHE A 83 11.73 -1.86 -4.66
N VAL A 84 10.69 -2.52 -5.16
CA VAL A 84 9.28 -2.13 -5.00
C VAL A 84 8.46 -3.39 -4.70
N PRO A 85 8.77 -4.10 -3.60
CA PRO A 85 8.11 -5.36 -3.30
C PRO A 85 6.67 -5.14 -2.85
N ASP A 86 5.92 -6.24 -2.79
CA ASP A 86 4.61 -6.33 -2.14
C ASP A 86 4.72 -6.37 -0.60
N GLY A 87 5.62 -5.58 -0.05
CA GLY A 87 6.04 -5.62 1.35
C GLY A 87 6.90 -4.41 1.71
N GLU A 88 7.61 -4.50 2.83
CA GLU A 88 8.63 -3.50 3.19
C GLU A 88 10.03 -4.06 2.90
N PRO A 89 10.77 -3.52 1.89
CA PRO A 89 12.05 -4.10 1.47
C PRO A 89 13.12 -4.05 2.57
N THR A 90 13.05 -3.09 3.49
CA THR A 90 14.04 -2.94 4.58
C THR A 90 13.95 -4.02 5.65
N LEU A 91 12.91 -4.87 5.62
CA LEU A 91 12.81 -6.03 6.50
C LEU A 91 13.82 -7.14 6.13
N ASP A 92 14.34 -7.17 4.90
CA ASP A 92 15.39 -8.13 4.56
C ASP A 92 16.73 -7.70 5.18
N ILE A 93 17.40 -8.62 5.88
CA ILE A 93 18.76 -8.40 6.41
C ILE A 93 19.81 -8.28 5.30
N HIS A 94 19.50 -8.72 4.08
CA HIS A 94 20.43 -8.75 2.97
C HIS A 94 20.30 -7.56 2.01
N LEU A 95 19.38 -6.63 2.25
CA LEU A 95 19.12 -5.50 1.35
C LEU A 95 20.40 -4.78 0.89
N GLY A 96 21.33 -4.48 1.82
CA GLY A 96 22.58 -3.82 1.45
C GLY A 96 23.43 -4.63 0.46
N ARG A 97 23.54 -5.95 0.67
CA ARG A 97 24.27 -6.85 -0.23
C ARG A 97 23.59 -6.98 -1.59
N GLU A 98 22.27 -7.08 -1.61
CA GLU A 98 21.50 -7.12 -2.85
C GLU A 98 21.71 -5.85 -3.67
N ILE A 99 21.68 -4.67 -3.03
CA ILE A 99 21.95 -3.39 -3.70
C ILE A 99 23.34 -3.40 -4.34
N GLU A 100 24.39 -3.79 -3.60
CA GLU A 100 25.77 -3.81 -4.11
C GLU A 100 25.91 -4.76 -5.31
N GLU A 101 25.44 -6.01 -5.20
CA GLU A 101 25.53 -7.00 -6.27
C GLU A 101 24.71 -6.58 -7.51
N LEU A 102 23.53 -5.96 -7.33
CA LEU A 102 22.71 -5.49 -8.46
C LEU A 102 23.34 -4.31 -9.21
N LYS A 103 24.08 -3.43 -8.53
CA LYS A 103 24.78 -2.31 -9.19
C LYS A 103 25.84 -2.79 -10.18
N GLU A 104 26.39 -3.99 -9.97
CA GLU A 104 27.34 -4.60 -10.92
C GLU A 104 26.72 -4.91 -12.29
N LEU A 105 25.39 -4.97 -12.38
CA LEU A 105 24.66 -5.16 -13.65
C LEU A 105 24.64 -3.90 -14.53
N GLY A 106 25.20 -2.78 -14.05
CA GLY A 106 25.43 -1.55 -14.80
C GLY A 106 24.22 -0.62 -14.89
N LEU A 107 23.30 -0.70 -13.92
CA LEU A 107 22.11 0.16 -13.80
C LEU A 107 22.02 0.75 -12.39
N PRO A 108 21.50 1.97 -12.22
CA PRO A 108 21.28 2.55 -10.90
C PRO A 108 20.18 1.79 -10.15
N VAL A 109 20.37 1.69 -8.83
CA VAL A 109 19.44 0.99 -7.94
C VAL A 109 18.59 2.00 -7.16
N ALA A 110 17.28 1.78 -7.16
CA ALA A 110 16.29 2.57 -6.45
C ALA A 110 15.61 1.74 -5.35
N VAL A 111 15.26 2.37 -4.23
CA VAL A 111 14.49 1.72 -3.15
C VAL A 111 13.30 2.60 -2.76
N ILE A 112 12.10 2.03 -2.72
CA ILE A 112 10.91 2.66 -2.15
C ILE A 112 10.61 2.01 -0.81
N THR A 113 10.67 2.79 0.27
CA THR A 113 10.45 2.30 1.64
C THR A 113 9.29 3.03 2.32
N ASN A 114 8.57 2.31 3.18
CA ASN A 114 7.57 2.88 4.07
C ASN A 114 8.17 3.66 5.25
N SER A 115 9.51 3.70 5.35
CA SER A 115 10.33 4.43 6.32
C SER A 115 10.34 3.86 7.75
N SER A 116 9.53 2.84 8.03
CA SER A 116 9.27 2.37 9.40
C SER A 116 10.49 1.87 10.18
N LEU A 117 11.55 1.43 9.49
CA LEU A 117 12.78 0.90 10.08
C LEU A 117 13.96 1.87 9.97
N LEU A 118 13.69 3.14 9.63
CA LEU A 118 14.74 4.14 9.55
C LEU A 118 15.24 4.62 10.91
N ASP A 119 14.62 4.22 12.02
CA ASP A 119 15.16 4.35 13.38
C ASP A 119 16.38 3.42 13.61
N ASN A 120 16.49 2.32 12.85
CA ASN A 120 17.61 1.39 12.91
C ASN A 120 18.85 1.90 12.12
N PRO A 121 20.01 2.12 12.78
CA PRO A 121 21.22 2.60 12.11
C PRO A 121 21.77 1.66 11.02
N GLN A 122 21.58 0.35 11.17
CA GLN A 122 22.02 -0.63 10.18
C GLN A 122 21.16 -0.54 8.92
N THR A 123 19.84 -0.37 9.06
CA THR A 123 18.95 -0.13 7.91
C THR A 123 19.34 1.12 7.15
N ARG A 124 19.64 2.23 7.86
CA ARG A 124 20.11 3.48 7.23
C ARG A 124 21.38 3.28 6.42
N ARG A 125 22.37 2.55 6.97
CA ARG A 125 23.64 2.25 6.29
C ARG A 125 23.42 1.47 5.00
N GLU A 126 22.61 0.42 5.04
CA GLU A 126 22.35 -0.43 3.87
C GLU A 126 21.52 0.29 2.81
N LEU A 127 20.48 1.01 3.22
CA LEU A 127 19.66 1.83 2.32
C LEU A 127 20.51 2.93 1.65
N GLY A 128 21.53 3.43 2.35
CA GLY A 128 22.46 4.44 1.85
C GLY A 128 23.32 4.00 0.68
N LEU A 129 23.35 2.71 0.34
CA LEU A 129 24.08 2.16 -0.82
C LEU A 129 23.33 2.37 -2.15
N ALA A 130 22.02 2.64 -2.09
CA ALA A 130 21.18 2.90 -3.26
C ALA A 130 21.50 4.24 -3.92
N ASP A 131 21.20 4.36 -5.22
CA ASP A 131 21.42 5.60 -5.98
C ASP A 131 20.21 6.56 -5.85
N TRP A 132 19.03 6.01 -5.57
CA TRP A 132 17.78 6.74 -5.41
C TRP A 132 16.93 6.12 -4.29
N VAL A 133 16.39 6.93 -3.39
CA VAL A 133 15.55 6.44 -2.28
C VAL A 133 14.30 7.30 -2.14
N SER A 134 13.14 6.63 -2.10
CA SER A 134 11.86 7.24 -1.74
C SER A 134 11.46 6.84 -0.34
N VAL A 135 11.38 7.84 0.54
CA VAL A 135 10.86 7.67 1.90
C VAL A 135 9.40 8.11 1.95
N LYS A 136 8.57 7.26 2.50
CA LYS A 136 7.17 7.55 2.75
C LYS A 136 7.00 8.43 3.99
N VAL A 137 6.28 9.55 3.85
CA VAL A 137 5.86 10.44 4.95
C VAL A 137 4.45 10.93 4.64
N ASP A 138 3.42 10.21 5.09
CA ASP A 138 2.03 10.62 4.86
C ASP A 138 1.58 11.75 5.78
N THR A 139 2.13 11.80 6.99
CA THR A 139 1.77 12.74 8.04
C THR A 139 2.78 12.67 9.17
N VAL A 140 2.89 13.75 9.93
CA VAL A 140 3.62 13.81 11.21
C VAL A 140 2.69 13.77 12.43
N ASP A 141 1.38 13.71 12.23
CA ASP A 141 0.39 13.53 13.30
C ASP A 141 0.20 12.05 13.63
N GLU A 142 0.41 11.69 14.90
CA GLU A 142 0.35 10.30 15.38
C GLU A 142 -1.04 9.67 15.11
N LYS A 143 -2.13 10.43 15.30
CA LYS A 143 -3.48 9.90 15.15
C LYS A 143 -3.80 9.61 13.69
N ALA A 144 -3.44 10.52 12.78
CA ALA A 144 -3.55 10.33 11.35
C ALA A 144 -2.67 9.16 10.89
N TRP A 145 -1.43 9.07 11.35
CA TRP A 145 -0.50 7.98 11.02
C TRP A 145 -1.03 6.61 11.46
N ARG A 146 -1.51 6.48 12.70
CA ARG A 146 -2.11 5.23 13.20
C ARG A 146 -3.36 4.83 12.42
N ARG A 147 -4.19 5.80 12.03
CA ARG A 147 -5.42 5.56 11.26
C ARG A 147 -5.11 5.15 9.82
N LEU A 148 -4.17 5.84 9.18
CA LEU A 148 -3.88 5.72 7.76
C LEU A 148 -2.88 4.61 7.46
N ASN A 149 -1.71 4.64 8.09
CA ASN A 149 -0.62 3.69 7.85
C ASN A 149 -0.83 2.37 8.60
N ARG A 150 -1.58 2.38 9.71
CA ARG A 150 -1.81 1.22 10.59
C ARG A 150 -0.49 0.48 10.87
N PRO A 151 0.45 1.17 11.52
CA PRO A 151 1.79 0.64 11.77
C PRO A 151 1.76 -0.47 12.81
N HIS A 152 2.81 -1.30 12.83
CA HIS A 152 3.03 -2.26 13.91
C HIS A 152 2.98 -1.54 15.27
N PRO A 153 2.30 -2.09 16.31
CA PRO A 153 2.06 -1.37 17.56
C PRO A 153 3.32 -0.89 18.28
N ALA A 154 4.44 -1.61 18.14
CA ALA A 154 5.71 -1.25 18.77
C ALA A 154 6.41 -0.04 18.11
N LEU A 155 6.09 0.29 16.85
CA LEU A 155 6.70 1.43 16.17
C LEU A 155 6.23 2.75 16.78
N GLN A 156 7.15 3.71 16.87
CA GLN A 156 6.89 5.07 17.34
C GLN A 156 7.18 6.06 16.22
N LEU A 157 6.21 6.93 15.90
CA LEU A 157 6.39 7.92 14.85
C LEU A 157 7.58 8.88 15.11
N PRO A 158 7.82 9.38 16.34
CA PRO A 158 8.95 10.27 16.59
C PRO A 158 10.30 9.63 16.25
N ASP A 159 10.49 8.35 16.55
CA ASP A 159 11.74 7.63 16.27
C ASP A 159 11.93 7.44 14.76
N ILE A 160 10.85 7.15 14.04
CA ILE A 160 10.87 7.06 12.56
C ILE A 160 11.21 8.41 11.93
N LEU A 161 10.59 9.50 12.40
CA LEU A 161 10.84 10.85 11.89
C LEU A 161 12.28 11.31 12.18
N ALA A 162 12.82 10.97 13.36
CA ALA A 162 14.23 11.21 13.70
C ALA A 162 15.15 10.37 12.79
N GLY A 163 14.83 9.09 12.59
CA GLY A 163 15.55 8.20 11.70
C GLY A 163 15.60 8.66 10.24
N ILE A 164 14.50 9.23 9.73
CA ILE A 164 14.47 9.84 8.38
C ILE A 164 15.45 11.03 8.29
N LYS A 165 15.48 11.90 9.31
CA LYS A 165 16.42 13.03 9.36
C LYS A 165 17.87 12.55 9.37
N GLU A 166 18.19 11.61 10.26
CA GLU A 166 19.54 11.04 10.33
C GLU A 166 19.95 10.33 9.03
N PHE A 167 19.00 9.64 8.37
CA PHE A 167 19.26 9.04 7.07
C PHE A 167 19.57 10.11 6.04
N ARG A 168 18.74 11.16 5.95
CA ARG A 168 18.94 12.28 5.02
C ARG A 168 20.32 12.93 5.20
N ASP A 169 20.75 13.17 6.42
CA ASP A 169 22.05 13.81 6.71
C ASP A 169 23.25 13.02 6.14
N SER A 170 23.10 11.70 5.99
CA SER A 170 24.16 10.80 5.51
C SER A 170 23.99 10.33 4.06
N PHE A 171 22.80 10.49 3.48
CA PHE A 171 22.48 9.94 2.16
C PHE A 171 22.88 10.89 1.03
N THR A 172 23.72 10.40 0.12
CA THR A 172 24.29 11.18 -0.99
C THR A 172 23.61 10.94 -2.34
N GLY A 173 22.71 9.97 -2.42
CA GLY A 173 21.93 9.70 -3.63
C GLY A 173 20.78 10.68 -3.82
N THR A 174 19.91 10.38 -4.78
CA THR A 174 18.68 11.18 -5.00
C THR A 174 17.64 10.83 -3.94
N PHE A 175 17.30 11.78 -3.09
CA PHE A 175 16.37 11.61 -1.98
C PHE A 175 15.00 12.18 -2.31
N VAL A 176 13.98 11.35 -2.31
CA VAL A 176 12.61 11.79 -2.56
C VAL A 176 11.68 11.41 -1.41
N THR A 177 10.59 12.16 -1.28
CA THR A 177 9.57 11.90 -0.26
C THR A 177 8.23 11.65 -0.90
N GLU A 178 7.44 10.73 -0.36
CA GLU A 178 6.09 10.43 -0.86
C GLU A 178 5.04 10.58 0.24
N THR A 179 4.00 11.37 -0.07
CA THR A 179 2.85 11.61 0.81
C THR A 179 1.56 11.13 0.14
N MET A 180 0.82 10.25 0.79
CA MET A 180 -0.53 9.86 0.38
C MET A 180 -1.59 10.71 1.09
N LEU A 181 -2.33 11.54 0.36
CA LEU A 181 -3.44 12.32 0.90
C LEU A 181 -4.75 11.55 0.88
N THR A 182 -5.48 11.59 1.99
CA THR A 182 -6.78 10.94 2.13
C THR A 182 -7.79 11.83 2.83
N LEU A 183 -9.02 11.80 2.30
CA LEU A 183 -10.13 12.62 2.76
C LEU A 183 -10.44 12.38 4.24
N GLY A 184 -10.49 13.46 5.02
CA GLY A 184 -10.86 13.44 6.43
C GLY A 184 -9.82 12.78 7.35
N VAL A 185 -8.56 12.72 6.92
CA VAL A 185 -7.44 12.20 7.72
C VAL A 185 -6.28 13.19 7.74
N ASN A 186 -5.64 13.43 6.61
CA ASN A 186 -4.44 14.29 6.48
C ASN A 186 -4.57 15.36 5.40
N ASP A 187 -5.81 15.70 5.03
CA ASP A 187 -6.17 16.66 3.98
C ASP A 187 -6.59 18.04 4.52
N THR A 188 -6.40 18.30 5.82
CA THR A 188 -6.56 19.64 6.37
C THR A 188 -5.29 20.46 6.11
N LEU A 189 -5.43 21.79 6.02
CA LEU A 189 -4.26 22.65 5.83
C LEU A 189 -3.28 22.58 7.01
N ASP A 190 -3.76 22.37 8.24
CA ASP A 190 -2.89 22.25 9.40
C ASP A 190 -2.04 20.97 9.33
N HIS A 191 -2.65 19.81 9.06
CA HIS A 191 -1.89 18.57 8.87
C HIS A 191 -0.91 18.65 7.69
N ALA A 192 -1.34 19.29 6.59
CA ALA A 192 -0.50 19.51 5.43
C ALA A 192 0.67 20.45 5.75
N MET A 193 0.45 21.50 6.55
CA MET A 193 1.46 22.46 6.99
C MET A 193 2.53 21.77 7.85
N ASP A 194 2.12 20.96 8.82
CA ASP A 194 3.04 20.25 9.70
C ASP A 194 3.90 19.25 8.91
N THR A 195 3.26 18.51 8.00
CA THR A 195 3.95 17.57 7.11
C THR A 195 4.92 18.32 6.19
N ALA A 196 4.47 19.40 5.55
CA ALA A 196 5.31 20.23 4.67
C ALA A 196 6.51 20.84 5.42
N SER A 197 6.32 21.26 6.66
CA SER A 197 7.39 21.80 7.50
C SER A 197 8.45 20.75 7.81
N PHE A 198 8.02 19.52 8.13
CA PHE A 198 8.94 18.40 8.30
C PHE A 198 9.67 18.07 7.01
N LEU A 199 8.96 17.93 5.88
CA LEU A 199 9.57 17.66 4.58
C LEU A 199 10.55 18.74 4.13
N SER A 200 10.22 20.01 4.38
CA SER A 200 11.11 21.15 4.11
C SER A 200 12.43 21.00 4.87
N SER A 201 12.40 20.55 6.12
CA SER A 201 13.62 20.31 6.92
C SER A 201 14.51 19.17 6.40
N LEU A 202 14.00 18.33 5.49
CA LEU A 202 14.78 17.26 4.84
C LEU A 202 15.42 17.72 3.53
N GLU A 203 15.02 18.86 2.99
CA GLU A 203 15.47 19.37 1.68
C GLU A 203 15.47 18.27 0.59
N PRO A 204 14.33 17.60 0.30
CA PRO A 204 14.30 16.53 -0.68
C PRO A 204 14.53 17.04 -2.10
N ASP A 205 15.15 16.20 -2.95
CA ASP A 205 15.35 16.50 -4.37
C ASP A 205 14.00 16.63 -5.11
N GLN A 206 13.01 15.88 -4.64
CA GLN A 206 11.63 15.91 -5.10
C GLN A 206 10.67 15.41 -4.01
N ALA A 207 9.57 16.11 -3.79
CA ALA A 207 8.44 15.60 -3.01
C ALA A 207 7.28 15.22 -3.93
N TYR A 208 6.66 14.08 -3.67
CA TYR A 208 5.55 13.56 -4.44
C TYR A 208 4.28 13.53 -3.60
N LEU A 209 3.21 14.07 -4.17
CA LEU A 209 1.89 14.08 -3.60
C LEU A 209 1.00 13.10 -4.35
N SER A 210 0.45 12.12 -3.64
CA SER A 210 -0.39 11.08 -4.22
C SER A 210 -1.76 11.04 -3.55
N VAL A 211 -2.73 10.44 -4.25
CA VAL A 211 -4.05 10.13 -3.72
C VAL A 211 -4.40 8.69 -4.05
N PRO A 212 -5.37 8.06 -3.36
CA PRO A 212 -5.86 6.73 -3.71
C PRO A 212 -6.46 6.73 -5.13
N THR A 213 -5.68 6.29 -6.12
CA THR A 213 -6.10 6.19 -7.53
C THR A 213 -6.49 4.76 -7.93
N ARG A 214 -6.17 3.78 -7.09
CA ARG A 214 -6.55 2.37 -7.24
C ARG A 214 -7.37 1.94 -6.02
N PRO A 215 -8.22 0.90 -6.14
CA PRO A 215 -9.09 0.48 -5.03
C PRO A 215 -8.28 0.23 -3.74
N PRO A 216 -8.55 1.00 -2.67
CA PRO A 216 -7.84 0.84 -1.40
C PRO A 216 -8.31 -0.42 -0.66
N THR A 217 -7.44 -0.96 0.20
CA THR A 217 -7.79 -2.06 1.10
C THR A 217 -8.99 -1.73 2.01
N ALA A 218 -9.04 -0.51 2.53
CA ALA A 218 -10.13 -0.05 3.38
C ALA A 218 -11.14 0.78 2.57
N ASN A 219 -12.41 0.39 2.64
CA ASN A 219 -13.51 1.01 1.90
C ASN A 219 -13.80 2.48 2.23
N TRP A 220 -13.36 2.97 3.40
CA TRP A 220 -13.55 4.35 3.83
C TRP A 220 -12.51 5.30 3.25
N VAL A 221 -11.42 4.78 2.67
CA VAL A 221 -10.36 5.60 2.09
C VAL A 221 -10.85 6.22 0.78
N GLN A 222 -10.79 7.54 0.70
CA GLN A 222 -11.17 8.32 -0.48
C GLN A 222 -10.14 9.43 -0.74
N PRO A 223 -9.95 9.83 -2.01
CA PRO A 223 -9.14 11.01 -2.32
C PRO A 223 -9.85 12.29 -1.83
N PRO A 224 -9.11 13.33 -1.40
CA PRO A 224 -9.68 14.66 -1.19
C PRO A 224 -10.27 15.24 -2.48
N ASP A 225 -11.10 16.28 -2.36
CA ASP A 225 -11.58 17.01 -3.53
C ASP A 225 -10.47 17.82 -4.21
N ALA A 226 -10.72 18.21 -5.47
CA ALA A 226 -9.73 18.91 -6.28
C ALA A 226 -9.30 20.26 -5.70
N GLU A 227 -10.21 20.98 -5.04
CA GLU A 227 -9.90 22.29 -4.43
C GLU A 227 -8.93 22.10 -3.26
N THR A 228 -9.19 21.12 -2.40
CA THR A 228 -8.33 20.74 -1.27
C THR A 228 -6.95 20.31 -1.76
N LEU A 229 -6.88 19.48 -2.81
CA LEU A 229 -5.61 19.04 -3.40
C LEU A 229 -4.77 20.21 -3.90
N VAL A 230 -5.38 21.15 -4.65
CA VAL A 230 -4.68 22.34 -5.15
C VAL A 230 -4.16 23.19 -3.99
N ARG A 231 -4.97 23.42 -2.96
CA ARG A 231 -4.56 24.23 -1.79
C ARG A 231 -3.40 23.59 -1.03
N ILE A 232 -3.42 22.27 -0.84
CA ILE A 232 -2.32 21.54 -0.19
C ILE A 232 -1.07 21.54 -1.05
N HIS A 233 -1.20 21.31 -2.36
CA HIS A 233 -0.06 21.34 -3.28
C HIS A 233 0.60 22.72 -3.32
N ASP A 234 -0.19 23.81 -3.39
CA ASP A 234 0.33 25.17 -3.33
C ASP A 234 1.06 25.45 -2.01
N LEU A 235 0.50 24.96 -0.89
CA LEU A 235 1.12 25.08 0.43
C LEU A 235 2.46 24.33 0.49
N MET A 236 2.46 23.07 0.10
CA MET A 236 3.67 22.24 0.09
C MET A 236 4.73 22.80 -0.86
N THR A 237 4.34 23.27 -2.04
CA THR A 237 5.25 23.89 -3.02
C THR A 237 5.94 25.12 -2.43
N LYS A 238 5.22 25.95 -1.65
CA LYS A 238 5.79 27.14 -1.00
C LYS A 238 6.84 26.81 0.08
N LEU A 239 6.69 25.68 0.77
CA LEU A 239 7.56 25.30 1.89
C LEU A 239 8.69 24.35 1.49
N VAL A 240 8.39 23.38 0.64
CA VAL A 240 9.32 22.30 0.22
C VAL A 240 9.99 22.64 -1.11
N GLY A 241 9.39 23.50 -1.94
CA GLY A 241 9.90 23.85 -3.26
C GLY A 241 9.42 22.88 -4.34
N ARG A 242 10.13 21.77 -4.55
CA ARG A 242 9.83 20.82 -5.63
C ARG A 242 8.77 19.81 -5.21
N VAL A 243 7.52 20.06 -5.62
CA VAL A 243 6.38 19.18 -5.33
C VAL A 243 5.65 18.80 -6.62
N GLU A 244 5.50 17.50 -6.86
CA GLU A 244 4.84 16.96 -8.03
C GLU A 244 3.69 16.01 -7.67
N TYR A 245 2.65 16.00 -8.49
CA TYR A 245 1.57 15.03 -8.33
C TYR A 245 1.95 13.67 -8.90
N LEU A 246 1.81 12.65 -8.08
CA LEU A 246 1.94 11.25 -8.47
C LEU A 246 0.57 10.61 -8.73
N MET A 247 -0.24 11.28 -9.56
CA MET A 247 -1.62 10.87 -9.89
C MET A 247 -1.80 10.53 -11.38
N GLY A 248 -0.76 10.74 -12.19
CA GLY A 248 -0.79 10.57 -13.65
C GLY A 248 -0.93 9.10 -14.10
N TYR A 249 -1.27 8.89 -15.36
CA TYR A 249 -1.21 7.56 -15.97
C TYR A 249 0.26 7.16 -16.17
N GLU A 250 0.63 5.93 -15.78
CA GLU A 250 2.01 5.40 -15.92
C GLU A 250 2.46 5.29 -17.39
N GLY A 251 1.54 5.32 -18.36
CA GLY A 251 1.83 5.04 -19.77
C GLY A 251 1.37 3.62 -20.15
N SER A 252 1.40 3.31 -21.45
CA SER A 252 0.93 2.01 -21.98
C SER A 252 2.04 1.11 -22.49
N THR A 253 3.31 1.54 -22.38
CA THR A 253 4.44 0.85 -23.00
C THR A 253 5.07 -0.18 -22.06
N PHE A 254 4.36 -1.28 -21.84
CA PHE A 254 4.81 -2.43 -21.05
C PHE A 254 5.75 -3.34 -21.87
N SER A 255 6.66 -4.04 -21.19
CA SER A 255 7.58 -5.00 -21.81
C SER A 255 6.86 -6.24 -22.32
N ALA A 256 7.26 -6.70 -23.50
CA ALA A 256 6.80 -7.96 -24.10
C ALA A 256 7.86 -9.08 -24.06
N ALA A 257 8.96 -8.89 -23.30
CA ALA A 257 10.03 -9.87 -23.20
C ALA A 257 9.54 -11.14 -22.49
N GLY A 258 9.81 -12.33 -23.06
CA GLY A 258 9.42 -13.63 -22.49
C GLY A 258 8.05 -14.14 -22.97
N ASP A 259 7.42 -15.06 -22.21
CA ASP A 259 6.04 -15.50 -22.50
C ASP A 259 5.06 -14.34 -22.19
N PRO A 260 4.21 -13.93 -23.14
CA PRO A 260 3.24 -12.84 -22.93
C PRO A 260 2.23 -13.10 -21.82
N ARG A 261 1.90 -14.37 -21.56
CA ARG A 261 1.01 -14.75 -20.45
C ARG A 261 1.68 -14.48 -19.12
N ASP A 262 2.92 -14.92 -18.96
CA ASP A 262 3.65 -14.80 -17.70
C ASP A 262 4.01 -13.33 -17.44
N SER A 263 4.40 -12.60 -18.49
CA SER A 263 4.61 -11.15 -18.43
C SER A 263 3.34 -10.41 -18.01
N LEU A 264 2.17 -10.78 -18.58
CA LEU A 264 0.91 -10.17 -18.20
C LEU A 264 0.53 -10.50 -16.75
N LEU A 265 0.73 -11.75 -16.32
CA LEU A 265 0.42 -12.18 -14.95
C LEU A 265 1.32 -11.48 -13.93
N GLY A 266 2.64 -11.43 -14.16
CA GLY A 266 3.58 -10.71 -13.29
C GLY A 266 3.25 -9.23 -13.19
N ILE A 267 3.08 -8.55 -14.33
CA ILE A 267 2.70 -7.13 -14.34
C ILE A 267 1.35 -6.93 -13.65
N THR A 268 0.31 -7.69 -13.99
CA THR A 268 -1.05 -7.45 -13.42
C THR A 268 -1.23 -7.91 -11.98
N ALA A 269 -0.32 -8.73 -11.45
CA ALA A 269 -0.31 -9.08 -10.03
C ALA A 269 -0.06 -7.85 -9.15
N VAL A 270 0.89 -7.00 -9.57
CA VAL A 270 1.35 -5.84 -8.78
C VAL A 270 0.96 -4.50 -9.40
N HIS A 271 0.53 -4.51 -10.66
CA HIS A 271 0.20 -3.32 -11.44
C HIS A 271 -1.06 -3.52 -12.29
N PRO A 272 -2.24 -3.05 -11.82
CA PRO A 272 -3.46 -3.03 -12.62
C PRO A 272 -3.22 -2.40 -13.99
N MET A 273 -3.61 -3.11 -15.06
CA MET A 273 -3.45 -2.65 -16.43
C MET A 273 -4.81 -2.21 -17.00
N ARG A 274 -4.79 -1.17 -17.83
CA ARG A 274 -5.99 -0.79 -18.61
C ARG A 274 -6.19 -1.80 -19.74
N SER A 275 -7.43 -2.12 -20.08
CA SER A 275 -7.75 -3.03 -21.20
C SER A 275 -7.02 -2.66 -22.50
N GLY A 276 -6.96 -1.37 -22.84
CA GLY A 276 -6.23 -0.89 -24.02
C GLY A 276 -4.70 -1.11 -23.97
N ALA A 277 -4.09 -1.05 -22.79
CA ALA A 277 -2.66 -1.34 -22.62
C ALA A 277 -2.36 -2.84 -22.74
N VAL A 278 -3.29 -3.69 -22.27
CA VAL A 278 -3.21 -5.14 -22.47
C VAL A 278 -3.36 -5.49 -23.95
N GLU A 279 -4.30 -4.85 -24.65
CA GLU A 279 -4.45 -5.00 -26.11
C GLU A 279 -3.17 -4.62 -26.85
N GLU A 280 -2.58 -3.46 -26.53
CA GLU A 280 -1.34 -2.99 -27.14
C GLU A 280 -0.17 -3.96 -26.91
N LEU A 281 -0.03 -4.48 -25.68
CA LEU A 281 0.99 -5.46 -25.35
C LEU A 281 0.81 -6.77 -26.13
N LEU A 282 -0.42 -7.29 -26.20
CA LEU A 282 -0.73 -8.53 -26.91
C LEU A 282 -0.60 -8.37 -28.44
N GLU A 283 -0.88 -7.20 -29.00
CA GLU A 283 -0.71 -6.92 -30.44
C GLU A 283 0.77 -6.90 -30.88
N ARG A 284 1.72 -6.69 -29.95
CA ARG A 284 3.17 -6.75 -30.24
C ARG A 284 3.70 -8.17 -30.40
N VAL A 285 3.01 -9.16 -29.82
CA VAL A 285 3.45 -10.57 -29.83
C VAL A 285 2.52 -11.49 -30.64
N TYR A 286 1.24 -11.14 -30.72
CA TYR A 286 0.22 -11.92 -31.41
C TYR A 286 -0.49 -11.11 -32.50
N SER A 287 -0.99 -11.81 -33.54
CA SER A 287 -1.90 -11.18 -34.50
C SER A 287 -3.21 -10.75 -33.82
N ARG A 288 -3.82 -9.65 -34.26
CA ARG A 288 -5.08 -9.08 -33.71
C ARG A 288 -6.18 -10.12 -33.40
N ARG A 289 -6.30 -11.14 -34.24
CA ARG A 289 -7.29 -12.22 -34.11
C ARG A 289 -7.01 -13.12 -32.89
N ARG A 290 -5.72 -13.33 -32.58
CA ARG A 290 -5.24 -14.16 -31.48
C ARG A 290 -5.18 -13.37 -30.16
N SER A 291 -4.87 -12.06 -30.20
CA SER A 291 -4.98 -11.14 -29.05
C SER A 291 -6.42 -11.04 -28.52
N ARG A 292 -7.40 -10.87 -29.42
CA ARG A 292 -8.84 -10.88 -29.05
C ARG A 292 -9.30 -12.18 -28.43
N LYS A 293 -8.81 -13.32 -28.93
CA LYS A 293 -9.14 -14.65 -28.40
C LYS A 293 -8.55 -14.86 -26.99
N PHE A 294 -7.37 -14.30 -26.73
CA PHE A 294 -6.74 -14.32 -25.40
C PHE A 294 -7.53 -13.48 -24.38
N LEU A 295 -7.96 -12.28 -24.77
CA LEU A 295 -8.79 -11.39 -23.93
C LEU A 295 -10.17 -11.97 -23.60
N SER A 296 -10.73 -12.82 -24.49
CA SER A 296 -11.98 -13.54 -24.23
C SER A 296 -11.83 -14.82 -23.39
N SER A 297 -10.61 -15.17 -22.96
CA SER A 297 -10.36 -16.39 -22.19
C SER A 297 -10.67 -16.22 -20.68
N PRO A 298 -10.98 -17.29 -19.94
CA PRO A 298 -11.26 -17.20 -18.50
C PRO A 298 -10.10 -16.59 -17.68
N LEU A 299 -8.87 -16.70 -18.18
CA LEU A 299 -7.66 -16.20 -17.52
C LEU A 299 -7.55 -14.67 -17.54
N SER A 300 -8.18 -13.97 -18.50
CA SER A 300 -8.23 -12.50 -18.49
C SER A 300 -9.13 -11.94 -17.39
N HIS A 301 -10.04 -12.76 -16.85
CA HIS A 301 -10.95 -12.37 -15.77
C HIS A 301 -10.31 -12.53 -14.38
N SER A 302 -9.17 -13.25 -14.29
CA SER A 302 -8.38 -13.37 -13.06
C SER A 302 -7.34 -12.25 -12.91
N ALA A 303 -6.92 -11.64 -14.01
CA ALA A 303 -6.02 -10.48 -14.01
C ALA A 303 -6.81 -9.20 -13.68
N THR A 304 -6.22 -8.28 -12.90
CA THR A 304 -6.84 -6.99 -12.55
C THR A 304 -6.81 -6.03 -13.74
N ILE A 305 -7.63 -6.31 -14.76
CA ILE A 305 -7.75 -5.52 -15.98
C ILE A 305 -8.92 -4.55 -15.83
N VAL A 306 -8.61 -3.25 -15.84
CA VAL A 306 -9.62 -2.19 -15.64
C VAL A 306 -10.16 -1.74 -17.01
N SER A 307 -11.48 -1.86 -17.21
CA SER A 307 -12.13 -1.64 -18.50
C SER A 307 -12.53 -0.18 -18.78
N LYS A 308 -12.60 0.70 -17.76
CA LYS A 308 -12.83 2.16 -17.89
C LYS A 308 -12.79 2.82 -16.51
N PHE A 309 -12.09 3.94 -16.37
CA PHE A 309 -12.33 4.90 -15.29
C PHE A 309 -13.32 5.95 -15.82
N PRO A 310 -14.43 6.25 -15.13
CA PRO A 310 -15.24 7.40 -15.48
C PRO A 310 -14.49 8.68 -15.07
N LEU A 311 -13.91 9.37 -16.04
CA LEU A 311 -13.49 10.77 -15.91
C LEU A 311 -14.72 11.69 -16.03
N THR A 312 -15.72 11.50 -15.19
CA THR A 312 -16.83 12.44 -15.04
C THR A 312 -17.37 12.35 -13.62
N MET A 313 -17.05 13.34 -12.79
CA MET A 313 -17.74 13.56 -11.53
C MET A 313 -19.17 14.02 -11.83
N SER A 314 -20.13 13.10 -11.78
CA SER A 314 -21.55 13.45 -11.72
C SER A 314 -22.00 13.54 -10.26
N LYS A 315 -22.68 14.65 -9.92
CA LYS A 315 -23.26 14.95 -8.60
C LYS A 315 -24.08 13.78 -8.02
N PRO A 316 -24.14 13.64 -6.68
CA PRO A 316 -24.94 12.59 -6.06
C PRO A 316 -26.43 12.91 -6.22
N SER A 317 -27.19 11.95 -6.75
CA SER A 317 -28.65 11.95 -6.66
C SER A 317 -29.08 10.94 -5.60
N ASP A 318 -29.85 11.41 -4.63
CA ASP A 318 -30.48 10.63 -3.56
C ASP A 318 -31.31 9.48 -4.14
N THR A 319 -30.89 8.24 -3.91
CA THR A 319 -31.78 7.08 -3.68
C THR A 319 -30.93 5.91 -3.18
N ALA A 320 -31.10 5.57 -1.90
CA ALA A 320 -30.54 4.37 -1.31
C ALA A 320 -31.14 3.13 -1.99
N SER A 321 -30.31 2.34 -2.65
CA SER A 321 -30.63 0.95 -3.00
C SER A 321 -29.42 0.06 -2.72
N CYS A 322 -29.65 -0.96 -1.91
CA CYS A 322 -28.68 -1.97 -1.47
C CYS A 322 -28.20 -2.80 -2.68
N PRO A 323 -26.88 -2.93 -2.95
CA PRO A 323 -26.42 -3.80 -4.01
C PRO A 323 -26.38 -5.25 -3.53
N VAL A 324 -27.21 -6.05 -4.20
CA VAL A 324 -27.31 -7.51 -4.17
C VAL A 324 -25.92 -8.16 -4.29
N ARG A 325 -25.62 -9.07 -3.34
CA ARG A 325 -24.52 -10.05 -3.38
C ARG A 325 -24.40 -10.65 -4.79
N THR A 326 -23.33 -10.35 -5.51
CA THR A 326 -23.08 -10.92 -6.84
C THR A 326 -22.81 -12.42 -6.71
N GLN A 327 -23.40 -13.18 -7.63
CA GLN A 327 -23.37 -14.63 -7.82
C GLN A 327 -21.97 -15.30 -7.81
N THR A 328 -20.90 -14.52 -7.79
CA THR A 328 -19.49 -14.92 -7.94
C THR A 328 -18.99 -15.90 -6.87
N SER A 329 -19.52 -15.83 -5.64
CA SER A 329 -19.11 -16.76 -4.57
C SER A 329 -19.68 -18.18 -4.72
N PHE A 330 -20.77 -18.37 -5.47
CA PHE A 330 -21.37 -19.69 -5.70
C PHE A 330 -20.66 -20.47 -6.82
N ASP A 331 -20.15 -19.77 -7.84
CA ASP A 331 -19.43 -20.40 -8.94
C ASP A 331 -18.03 -20.90 -8.52
N LEU A 332 -17.38 -20.19 -7.59
CA LEU A 332 -16.13 -20.63 -6.95
C LEU A 332 -16.29 -21.93 -6.15
N MET A 333 -17.44 -22.11 -5.49
CA MET A 333 -17.73 -23.29 -4.69
C MET A 333 -18.04 -24.53 -5.55
N ARG A 334 -18.59 -24.33 -6.76
CA ARG A 334 -18.80 -25.40 -7.75
C ARG A 334 -17.51 -25.87 -8.42
N LEU A 335 -16.56 -24.97 -8.62
CA LEU A 335 -15.23 -25.29 -9.18
C LEU A 335 -14.39 -26.18 -8.24
N MET A 336 -14.62 -26.09 -6.92
CA MET A 336 -13.86 -26.86 -5.92
C MET A 336 -14.44 -28.25 -5.61
N LEU A 337 -15.73 -28.53 -5.90
CA LEU A 337 -16.42 -29.75 -5.43
C LEU A 337 -16.78 -30.77 -6.52
N GLY A 338 -16.32 -30.56 -7.75
CA GLY A 338 -16.50 -31.51 -8.85
C GLY A 338 -17.96 -31.65 -9.35
N PRO A 339 -18.18 -32.21 -10.55
CA PRO A 339 -19.42 -32.06 -11.31
C PRO A 339 -20.66 -32.84 -10.82
N LYS A 340 -20.74 -33.24 -9.54
CA LYS A 340 -21.86 -34.05 -9.00
C LYS A 340 -22.55 -33.51 -7.74
N THR A 341 -22.39 -32.23 -7.38
CA THR A 341 -23.16 -31.62 -6.28
C THR A 341 -24.32 -30.75 -6.81
N ARG A 342 -25.57 -31.16 -6.52
CA ARG A 342 -26.76 -30.33 -6.76
C ARG A 342 -26.94 -29.36 -5.59
N VAL A 343 -26.96 -28.06 -5.90
CA VAL A 343 -27.44 -27.01 -4.99
C VAL A 343 -28.56 -26.27 -5.72
N SER A 344 -29.76 -26.25 -5.13
CA SER A 344 -30.95 -25.58 -5.68
C SER A 344 -31.07 -24.15 -5.15
N PRO A 345 -31.43 -23.15 -5.97
CA PRO A 345 -31.70 -21.80 -5.50
C PRO A 345 -33.21 -21.62 -5.33
N THR A 346 -33.68 -21.34 -4.12
CA THR A 346 -35.02 -20.78 -3.90
C THR A 346 -34.93 -19.59 -2.96
N CYS A 347 -35.25 -18.40 -3.48
CA CYS A 347 -35.51 -17.16 -2.75
C CYS A 347 -36.99 -17.08 -2.38
N THR A 348 -37.34 -16.77 -1.12
CA THR A 348 -38.43 -15.83 -0.71
C THR A 348 -38.46 -15.58 0.83
N PRO A 349 -39.18 -14.59 1.40
CA PRO A 349 -38.61 -13.45 2.14
C PRO A 349 -39.01 -13.33 3.63
N CYS A 350 -38.46 -12.30 4.30
CA CYS A 350 -38.91 -11.60 5.53
C CYS A 350 -39.84 -12.31 6.53
N PHE A 351 -39.42 -12.41 7.81
CA PHE A 351 -40.06 -11.80 9.00
C PHE A 351 -39.58 -12.48 10.30
N PHE A 352 -39.08 -11.64 11.22
CA PHE A 352 -39.22 -11.70 12.69
C PHE A 352 -38.80 -12.92 13.54
N ARG A 353 -38.36 -12.52 14.75
CA ARG A 353 -38.41 -13.20 16.06
C ARG A 353 -37.17 -13.97 16.55
N MET A 354 -36.61 -13.41 17.63
CA MET A 354 -36.00 -14.12 18.75
C MET A 354 -36.74 -15.43 19.07
N PRO A 355 -36.03 -16.48 19.52
CA PRO A 355 -36.63 -17.53 20.31
C PRO A 355 -36.39 -17.27 21.80
N THR A 356 -37.48 -16.98 22.51
CA THR A 356 -37.70 -17.48 23.89
C THR A 356 -38.48 -18.80 23.82
N ILE A 357 -38.39 -19.56 24.94
CA ILE A 357 -39.31 -20.61 25.47
C ILE A 357 -38.69 -22.04 25.48
N PRO A 358 -38.92 -22.94 26.48
CA PRO A 358 -39.77 -22.87 27.71
C PRO A 358 -39.09 -23.20 29.06
N LEU A 359 -39.85 -22.89 30.13
CA LEU A 359 -39.71 -23.27 31.55
C LEU A 359 -39.71 -24.79 31.83
N ALA A 360 -39.01 -25.19 32.91
CA ALA A 360 -39.58 -25.99 34.01
C ALA A 360 -38.73 -25.94 35.32
N PHE A 361 -39.37 -25.47 36.41
CA PHE A 361 -39.23 -25.78 37.87
C PHE A 361 -37.84 -25.66 38.56
N LEU A 362 -37.60 -25.06 39.74
CA LEU A 362 -38.38 -24.67 40.93
C LEU A 362 -37.49 -23.75 41.81
N GLY A 363 -38.08 -22.86 42.63
CA GLY A 363 -37.48 -22.49 43.93
C GLY A 363 -37.23 -21.00 44.22
N SER A 364 -38.29 -20.32 44.66
CA SER A 364 -38.33 -19.41 45.83
C SER A 364 -37.26 -18.33 46.06
N ALA A 365 -37.70 -17.06 46.04
CA ALA A 365 -37.71 -16.11 47.18
C ALA A 365 -37.38 -14.66 46.77
N TRP A 366 -38.39 -13.80 46.95
CA TRP A 366 -38.32 -12.32 47.11
C TRP A 366 -37.79 -11.95 48.52
N PRO A 367 -37.60 -10.66 48.94
CA PRO A 367 -38.00 -9.38 48.30
C PRO A 367 -36.99 -8.20 48.37
N SER A 368 -37.41 -7.08 47.73
CA SER A 368 -37.26 -5.65 48.15
C SER A 368 -35.87 -4.97 48.08
N SER A 369 -35.71 -3.70 47.74
CA SER A 369 -36.60 -2.56 47.48
C SER A 369 -35.80 -1.39 46.86
N SER A 370 -36.51 -0.55 46.12
CA SER A 370 -36.07 0.66 45.43
C SER A 370 -35.79 1.85 46.37
N SER A 371 -35.26 2.94 45.77
CA SER A 371 -35.23 4.38 46.17
C SER A 371 -34.01 4.87 46.97
N VAL A 372 -33.47 6.09 46.83
CA VAL A 372 -33.63 7.29 45.96
C VAL A 372 -32.40 8.18 46.26
N LEU A 373 -32.00 9.04 45.30
CA LEU A 373 -30.96 10.08 45.42
C LEU A 373 -31.14 11.03 46.62
N PHE A 374 -30.04 11.53 47.22
CA PHE A 374 -29.92 12.96 47.57
C PHE A 374 -28.45 13.41 47.73
N SER A 375 -28.24 14.66 47.30
CA SER A 375 -27.05 15.51 47.35
C SER A 375 -26.77 16.07 48.75
N THR A 376 -25.51 16.40 49.07
CA THR A 376 -25.01 17.69 49.63
C THR A 376 -23.51 17.54 49.97
N ARG A 377 -22.62 18.42 49.46
CA ARG A 377 -21.93 19.54 50.18
C ARG A 377 -21.42 19.12 51.57
N THR A 378 -20.18 19.40 52.00
CA THR A 378 -19.48 20.70 52.02
C THR A 378 -18.05 20.52 52.58
N THR A 379 -17.08 21.16 51.92
CA THR A 379 -16.01 22.04 52.43
C THR A 379 -15.03 21.65 53.55
N ASN A 380 -13.83 22.21 53.34
CA ASN A 380 -12.76 22.64 54.27
C ASN A 380 -11.69 21.60 54.58
N SER A 381 -10.40 21.94 54.60
CA SER A 381 -9.66 23.18 54.31
C SER A 381 -8.16 22.86 54.52
N THR A 382 -7.28 23.67 53.90
CA THR A 382 -5.97 24.16 54.43
C THR A 382 -4.94 23.11 54.90
N ASP A 383 -3.68 23.09 54.46
CA ASP A 383 -2.67 24.15 54.32
C ASP A 383 -1.61 23.67 53.28
N ALA A 384 -1.07 24.49 52.36
CA ALA A 384 0.00 25.49 52.57
C ALA A 384 1.22 24.90 53.33
N GLY A 385 2.45 24.96 52.86
CA GLY A 385 3.08 25.59 51.71
C GLY A 385 4.59 25.33 51.78
N GLU A 386 5.27 25.67 50.67
CA GLU A 386 6.69 26.07 50.57
C GLU A 386 7.75 25.04 51.04
N THR A 387 8.98 24.95 50.53
CA THR A 387 9.86 25.78 49.71
C THR A 387 10.97 24.80 49.21
N LEU A 388 11.30 24.78 47.93
CA LEU A 388 12.53 25.31 47.33
C LEU A 388 13.89 24.66 47.71
N TYR A 389 14.71 24.53 46.66
CA TYR A 389 16.19 24.40 46.57
C TYR A 389 16.86 23.02 46.46
N THR A 390 17.30 22.75 45.22
CA THR A 390 18.63 22.26 44.78
C THR A 390 19.29 21.09 45.50
N SER A 391 19.50 20.00 44.75
CA SER A 391 20.77 19.68 44.08
C SER A 391 20.59 18.47 43.16
#